data_AF-A0A0A1VER8-F1
#
_entry.id   AF-A0A0A1VER8-F1
#
_cell.length_a   1.000
_cell.length_b   1.000
_cell.length_c   1.000
_cell.angle_alpha   90.00
_cell.angle_beta   90.00
_cell.angle_gamma   90.00
#
_symmetry.space_group_name_H-M   'P 1'
#
loop_
_entity.id
_entity.type
_entity.pdbx_description
1 polymer ?
#
loop_
_entity_poly.entity_id
_entity_poly.type
_entity_poly.pdbx_seq_one_letter_code
_entity_poly.pdbx_strand_id
1 'polypeptide(L)' 'MTRDELLAAVPVHEYEGRPFYVNLAEIPQPWRDQFWAALYGSQCPKIDGIERAAYAWDWECWANSCWYGRQGPEGLQP' A
#
# COMPACT_ATOMS: atom_id res chain seq x y z
N MET A 1 4.17 -8.81 -13.32
CA MET A 1 4.56 -7.69 -12.46
C MET A 1 5.43 -8.25 -11.36
N THR A 2 6.65 -7.75 -11.23
CA THR A 2 7.55 -8.05 -10.09
C THR A 2 7.20 -7.17 -8.89
N ARG A 3 7.78 -7.46 -7.73
CA ARG A 3 7.62 -6.60 -6.55
C ARG A 3 8.09 -5.17 -6.80
N ASP A 4 9.26 -5.01 -7.44
CA ASP A 4 9.84 -3.70 -7.71
C ASP A 4 8.98 -2.90 -8.69
N GLU A 5 8.39 -3.56 -9.69
CA GLU A 5 7.43 -2.94 -10.59
C GLU A 5 6.16 -2.47 -9.87
N LEU A 6 5.66 -3.25 -8.89
CA LEU A 6 4.51 -2.83 -8.08
C LEU A 6 4.85 -1.63 -7.21
N LEU A 7 6.00 -1.64 -6.54
CA LEU A 7 6.48 -0.52 -5.72
C LEU A 7 6.68 0.75 -6.55
N ALA A 8 7.23 0.62 -7.76
CA ALA A 8 7.42 1.76 -8.67
C ALA A 8 6.11 2.29 -9.27
N ALA A 9 5.09 1.43 -9.42
CA ALA A 9 3.81 1.80 -10.02
C ALA A 9 2.87 2.57 -9.08
N VAL A 10 3.05 2.45 -7.76
CA VAL A 10 2.18 3.08 -6.75
C VAL A 10 2.83 4.36 -6.22
N PRO A 11 2.23 5.54 -6.46
CA PRO A 11 2.75 6.79 -5.92
C PRO A 11 2.68 6.80 -4.39
N VAL A 12 3.79 7.19 -3.77
CA VAL A 12 3.83 7.53 -2.34
C VAL A 12 3.78 9.04 -2.23
N HIS A 13 2.73 9.54 -1.58
CA HIS A 13 2.51 10.97 -1.41
C HIS A 13 3.19 11.47 -0.15
N GLU A 14 3.82 12.63 -0.27
CA GLU A 14 4.55 13.26 0.82
C GLU A 14 3.68 14.22 1.64
N TYR A 15 4.01 14.34 2.93
CA TYR A 15 3.54 15.41 3.80
C TYR A 15 4.75 16.01 4.52
N GLU A 16 4.89 17.32 4.47
CA GLU A 16 6.06 18.04 5.02
C GLU A 16 7.41 17.49 4.52
N GLY A 17 7.48 17.08 3.25
CA GLY A 17 8.69 16.56 2.60
C GLY A 17 9.09 15.16 3.03
N ARG A 18 8.15 14.37 3.57
CA ARG A 18 8.38 12.98 3.97
C ARG A 18 7.29 12.06 3.40
N PRO A 19 7.63 10.84 2.98
CA PRO A 19 6.64 9.83 2.59
C PRO A 19 5.58 9.65 3.68
N PHE A 20 4.29 9.79 3.32
CA PHE A 20 3.21 9.79 4.30
C PHE A 20 2.14 8.75 4.00
N TYR A 21 1.59 8.73 2.78
CA TYR A 21 0.48 7.83 2.46
C TYR A 21 0.51 7.35 1.00
N VAL A 22 -0.22 6.26 0.75
CA VAL A 22 -0.61 5.83 -0.59
C VAL A 22 -2.13 5.94 -0.73
N ASN A 23 -2.61 6.33 -1.91
CA ASN A 23 -4.03 6.31 -2.24
C ASN A 23 -4.41 4.92 -2.77
N LEU A 24 -5.37 4.25 -2.15
CA LEU A 24 -5.79 2.91 -2.59
C LEU A 24 -6.32 2.91 -4.03
N ALA A 25 -6.90 4.02 -4.50
CA ALA A 25 -7.39 4.15 -5.86
C ALA A 25 -6.28 4.13 -6.92
N GLU A 26 -5.03 4.36 -6.53
CA GLU A 26 -3.85 4.37 -7.41
C GLU A 26 -3.13 3.01 -7.42
N ILE A 27 -3.48 2.10 -6.52
CA ILE A 27 -2.89 0.75 -6.49
C ILE A 27 -3.50 -0.08 -7.61
N PRO A 28 -2.70 -0.75 -8.47
CA PRO A 28 -3.22 -1.62 -9.52
C PRO A 28 -3.91 -2.86 -8.94
N GLN A 29 -4.91 -3.37 -9.68
CA GLN A 29 -5.49 -4.67 -9.36
C GLN A 29 -4.55 -5.82 -9.78
N PRO A 30 -4.52 -6.95 -9.06
CA PRO A 30 -5.37 -7.31 -7.90
C PRO A 30 -4.85 -6.82 -6.53
N TRP A 31 -3.68 -6.17 -6.49
CA TRP A 31 -2.99 -5.84 -5.24
C TRP A 31 -3.71 -4.80 -4.38
N ARG A 32 -4.54 -3.95 -4.98
CA ARG A 32 -5.43 -3.04 -4.24
C ARG A 32 -6.33 -3.79 -3.27
N ASP A 33 -7.03 -4.82 -3.75
CA ASP A 33 -8.00 -5.54 -2.94
C ASP A 33 -7.30 -6.39 -1.87
N GLN A 34 -6.15 -7.00 -2.22
CA GLN A 34 -5.33 -7.75 -1.28
C GLN A 34 -4.80 -6.85 -0.16
N PHE A 35 -4.27 -5.68 -0.50
CA PHE A 35 -3.76 -4.72 0.48
C PHE A 35 -4.89 -4.16 1.35
N TRP A 36 -6.05 -3.85 0.76
CA TRP A 36 -7.21 -3.40 1.51
C TRP A 36 -7.69 -4.45 2.53
N ALA A 37 -7.73 -5.72 2.14
CA ALA A 37 -8.02 -6.80 3.07
C ALA A 37 -6.94 -6.92 4.16
N ALA A 38 -5.67 -6.79 3.79
CA ALA A 38 -4.54 -6.80 4.72
C ALA A 38 -4.54 -5.60 5.68
N LEU A 39 -5.24 -4.49 5.39
CA LEU A 39 -5.39 -3.34 6.28
C LEU A 39 -6.46 -3.54 7.38
N TYR A 40 -7.18 -4.66 7.41
CA TYR A 40 -8.23 -4.87 8.40
C TYR A 40 -7.73 -4.69 9.84
N GLY A 41 -8.35 -3.77 10.58
CA GLY A 41 -7.96 -3.42 11.96
C GLY A 41 -6.72 -2.50 12.08
N SER A 42 -6.10 -2.10 10.97
CA SER A 42 -5.07 -1.05 10.96
C SER A 42 -5.71 0.34 11.02
N GLN A 43 -4.98 1.29 11.59
CA GLN A 43 -5.34 2.71 11.45
C GLN A 43 -5.02 3.18 10.03
N CYS A 44 -5.84 4.09 9.50
CA CYS A 44 -5.64 4.69 8.19
C CYS A 44 -5.71 6.22 8.31
N PRO A 45 -4.85 6.98 7.60
CA PRO A 45 -4.92 8.43 7.60
C PRO A 45 -6.19 8.91 6.90
N LYS A 46 -6.79 10.00 7.42
CA LYS A 46 -7.85 10.74 6.71
C LYS A 46 -7.20 11.87 5.92
N ILE A 47 -7.34 11.83 4.60
CA ILE A 47 -6.82 12.85 3.70
C ILE A 47 -8.00 13.48 2.95
N ASP A 48 -8.08 14.80 2.94
CA ASP A 48 -9.19 15.51 2.29
C ASP A 48 -9.22 15.18 0.78
N GLY A 49 -10.40 14.82 0.29
CA GLY A 49 -10.61 14.46 -1.11
C GLY A 49 -10.18 13.04 -1.51
N ILE A 50 -9.65 12.24 -0.58
CA ILE A 50 -9.25 10.85 -0.84
C ILE A 50 -10.18 9.90 -0.10
N GLU A 51 -10.84 9.01 -0.84
CA GLU A 51 -11.79 8.05 -0.27
C GLU A 51 -11.11 7.09 0.70
N ARG A 52 -9.97 6.51 0.29
CA ARG A 52 -9.21 5.54 1.10
C ARG A 52 -7.72 5.74 0.90
N ALA A 53 -7.04 6.04 2.01
CA ALA A 53 -5.58 6.13 2.08
C ALA A 53 -5.06 5.14 3.11
N ALA A 54 -3.82 4.68 2.91
CA ALA A 54 -3.06 3.92 3.89
C ALA A 54 -1.72 4.59 4.13
N TYR A 55 -1.13 4.38 5.31
CA TYR A 55 0.19 4.92 5.58
C TYR A 55 1.26 4.29 4.68
N ALA A 56 2.24 5.09 4.29
CA ALA A 56 3.33 4.65 3.41
C ALA A 56 4.10 3.45 4.00
N TRP A 57 4.32 3.42 5.32
CA TRP A 57 5.01 2.30 5.98
C TRP A 57 4.19 1.00 5.98
N ASP A 58 2.86 1.07 6.05
CA ASP A 58 2.00 -0.11 5.98
C ASP A 58 2.07 -0.70 4.56
N TRP A 59 2.05 0.16 3.55
CA TRP A 59 2.26 -0.22 2.15
C TRP A 59 3.62 -0.90 1.93
N GLU A 60 4.70 -0.26 2.37
CA GLU A 60 6.06 -0.82 2.23
C GLU A 60 6.20 -2.16 2.96
N CYS A 61 5.68 -2.27 4.19
CA CYS A 61 5.72 -3.52 4.95
C CYS A 61 4.97 -4.64 4.24
N TRP A 62 3.80 -4.32 3.70
CA TRP A 62 2.97 -5.27 2.98
C TRP A 62 3.65 -5.74 1.70
N ALA A 63 4.07 -4.81 0.84
CA ALA A 63 4.67 -5.11 -0.47
C ALA A 63 5.96 -5.94 -0.33
N ASN A 64 6.75 -5.69 0.71
CA ASN A 64 7.97 -6.46 1.02
C ASN A 64 7.71 -7.74 1.81
N SER A 65 6.46 -8.07 2.13
CA SER A 65 6.10 -9.27 2.91
C SER A 65 6.77 -9.33 4.29
N CYS A 66 7.07 -8.16 4.89
CA CYS A 66 7.63 -8.07 6.24
C CYS A 66 6.59 -7.63 7.29
N TRP A 67 5.33 -7.46 6.89
CA TRP A 67 4.24 -7.15 7.80
C TRP A 67 3.90 -8.34 8.71
N TYR A 68 4.32 -8.26 9.97
CA TYR A 68 4.19 -9.36 10.93
C TYR A 68 2.76 -9.91 11.02
N GLY A 69 2.63 -11.22 10.75
CA GLY A 69 1.38 -11.96 10.88
C GLY A 69 0.33 -11.67 9.81
N ARG A 70 0.66 -10.88 8.76
CA ARG A 70 -0.23 -10.58 7.65
C ARG A 70 0.34 -11.12 6.33
N GLN A 71 -0.54 -11.50 5.42
CA GLN A 71 -0.15 -11.94 4.08
C GLN A 71 0.32 -10.75 3.25
N GLY A 72 1.44 -10.91 2.53
CA GLY A 72 1.93 -9.97 1.53
C GLY A 72 1.22 -10.12 0.18
N PRO A 73 1.65 -9.39 -0.86
CA PRO A 73 1.09 -9.49 -2.20
C PRO A 73 1.28 -10.89 -2.81
N GLU A 74 0.21 -11.43 -3.38
CA GLU A 74 0.22 -12.69 -4.14
C GLU A 74 0.27 -12.43 -5.65
N GLY A 75 0.70 -13.45 -6.42
CA GLY A 75 0.71 -13.39 -7.88
C GLY A 75 1.80 -12.52 -8.50
N LEU A 76 2.73 -12.00 -7.69
CA LEU A 76 3.94 -11.35 -8.19
C LEU A 76 4.88 -12.36 -8.81
N GLN A 77 5.55 -11.95 -9.88
CA GLN A 77 6.65 -12.72 -10.47
C GLN A 77 7.88 -12.65 -9.54
N PRO A 78 8.69 -13.72 -9.48
CA PRO A 78 9.95 -13.73 -8.74
C PRO A 78 10.87 -12.56 -9.11
#